data_AF-A0A2R6K4M6-F1
#
_entry.id   AF-A0A2R6K4M6-F1
#
_cell.length_a   1.000
_cell.length_b   1.000
_cell.length_c   1.000
_cell.angle_alpha   90.00
_cell.angle_beta   90.00
_cell.angle_gamma   90.00
#
_symmetry.space_group_name_H-M   'P 1'
#
loop_
_entity.id
_entity.type
_entity.pdbx_description
1 polymer ?
#
loop_
_entity_poly.entity_id
_entity_poly.type
_entity_poly.pdbx_seq_one_letter_code
_entity_poly.pdbx_strand_id
1 'polypeptide(L)'
;MESGARSLDRCYEHLLEGGVFVLTTPNPWAFHRFKQALFGDVTCNDEHTCWFDERTLRGVLSRHGFAVEHAEYVPPAEPEVTKAFASLGFRCLDGRSLLVRARKA
;
A
#
# COMPACT_ATOMS: atom_id res chain seq x y z
N MET A 1 -7.96 2.57 -14.99
CA MET A 1 -6.69 1.86 -14.68
C MET A 1 -5.49 2.41 -15.45
N GLU A 2 -5.66 2.89 -16.68
CA GLU A 2 -4.57 3.50 -17.48
C GLU A 2 -3.87 4.70 -16.80
N SER A 3 -4.59 5.51 -16.03
CA SER A 3 -4.02 6.70 -15.36
C SER A 3 -2.97 6.34 -14.31
N GLY A 4 -3.23 5.33 -13.47
CA GLY A 4 -2.32 4.89 -12.41
C GLY A 4 -1.05 4.25 -12.97
N ALA A 5 -1.18 3.39 -13.99
CA ALA A 5 -0.04 2.80 -14.68
C ALA A 5 0.84 3.89 -15.33
N ARG A 6 0.21 4.85 -16.01
CA ARG A 6 0.91 5.99 -16.63
C ARG A 6 1.64 6.86 -15.60
N SER A 7 1.10 7.00 -14.39
CA SER A 7 1.77 7.74 -13.32
C SER A 7 3.07 7.06 -12.89
N LEU A 8 3.10 5.72 -12.82
CA LEU A 8 4.30 4.97 -12.44
C LEU A 8 5.39 5.09 -13.51
N ASP A 9 5.03 5.02 -14.79
CA ASP A 9 5.97 5.24 -15.90
C ASP A 9 6.62 6.63 -15.81
N ARG A 10 5.82 7.67 -15.56
CA ARG A 10 6.36 9.03 -15.36
C ARG A 10 7.27 9.14 -14.15
N CYS A 11 6.94 8.50 -13.03
CA CYS A 11 7.83 8.48 -11.87
C CYS A 11 9.17 7.79 -12.21
N TYR A 12 9.13 6.70 -12.97
CA TYR A 12 10.33 5.96 -13.40
C TYR A 12 11.23 6.78 -14.32
N GLU A 13 10.63 7.48 -15.30
CA GLU A 13 11.34 8.35 -16.24
C GLU A 13 12.08 9.50 -15.54
N HIS A 14 11.50 10.07 -14.47
CA HIS A 14 12.10 11.18 -13.73
C HIS A 14 13.18 10.76 -12.71
N LEU A 15 13.33 9.47 -12.43
CA LEU A 15 14.36 8.98 -11.53
C LEU A 15 15.69 8.76 -12.27
N LEU A 16 16.79 9.12 -11.60
CA LEU A 16 18.12 8.69 -12.01
C LEU A 16 18.27 7.17 -11.85
N GLU A 17 19.23 6.58 -12.56
CA GLU A 17 19.62 5.17 -12.36
C GLU A 17 19.96 4.91 -10.89
N GLY A 18 19.40 3.83 -10.32
CA GLY A 18 19.51 3.53 -8.89
C GLY A 18 18.72 4.46 -7.95
N GLY A 19 17.95 5.41 -8.49
CA GLY A 19 17.10 6.33 -7.74
C GLY A 19 16.03 5.60 -6.92
N VAL A 20 15.67 6.16 -5.76
CA VAL A 20 14.71 5.57 -4.82
C VAL A 20 13.31 6.11 -5.08
N PHE A 21 12.36 5.19 -5.23
CA PHE A 21 10.93 5.45 -5.29
C PHE A 21 10.28 5.04 -3.97
N VAL A 22 9.50 5.94 -3.37
CA VAL A 22 8.72 5.68 -2.15
C VAL A 22 7.25 5.94 -2.45
N LEU A 23 6.40 4.97 -2.14
CA LEU A 23 4.96 5.05 -2.32
C LEU A 23 4.25 4.64 -1.02
N THR A 24 3.24 5.40 -0.64
CA THR A 24 2.28 5.00 0.38
C THR A 24 0.91 4.85 -0.27
N THR A 25 0.18 3.81 0.13
CA THR A 25 -1.21 3.59 -0.30
C THR A 25 -2.04 3.12 0.89
N PRO A 26 -3.34 3.46 0.96
CA PRO A 26 -4.23 2.91 1.97
C PRO A 26 -4.18 1.37 2.02
N ASN A 27 -4.15 0.80 3.23
CA ASN A 27 -4.13 -0.65 3.41
C ASN A 27 -5.55 -1.25 3.32
N PRO A 28 -5.83 -2.15 2.36
CA PRO A 28 -7.13 -2.81 2.27
C PRO A 28 -7.44 -3.75 3.44
N TRP A 29 -6.41 -4.28 4.10
CA TRP A 29 -6.53 -5.24 5.19
C TRP A 29 -6.70 -4.60 6.57
N ALA A 30 -6.71 -3.27 6.65
CA ALA A 30 -6.78 -2.58 7.93
C ALA A 30 -8.04 -2.98 8.71
N PHE A 31 -7.91 -3.27 10.01
CA PHE A 31 -9.02 -3.81 10.81
C PHE A 31 -10.29 -2.93 10.81
N HIS A 32 -10.13 -1.60 10.70
CA HIS A 32 -11.27 -0.69 10.56
C HIS A 32 -12.10 -0.96 9.30
N ARG A 33 -11.49 -1.42 8.20
CA ARG A 33 -12.20 -1.83 6.97
C ARG A 33 -13.03 -3.08 7.19
N PHE A 34 -12.53 -4.03 7.96
CA PHE A 34 -13.32 -5.19 8.37
C PHE A 34 -14.53 -4.78 9.23
N LYS A 35 -14.35 -3.86 10.19
CA LYS A 35 -15.47 -3.31 10.97
C LYS A 35 -16.50 -2.62 10.08
N GLN A 36 -16.05 -1.75 9.17
CA GLN A 36 -16.94 -1.08 8.22
C GLN A 36 -17.74 -2.07 7.38
N ALA A 37 -17.11 -3.14 6.89
CA ALA A 37 -17.80 -4.19 6.15
C ALA A 37 -18.85 -4.93 7.00
N LEU A 38 -18.52 -5.23 8.26
CA LEU A 38 -19.42 -5.93 9.18
C LEU A 38 -20.63 -5.07 9.60
N PHE A 39 -20.44 -3.76 9.76
CA PHE A 39 -21.49 -2.83 10.19
C PHE A 39 -22.17 -2.08 9.03
N GLY A 40 -21.82 -2.40 7.77
CA GLY A 40 -22.46 -1.84 6.57
C GLY A 40 -22.07 -0.40 6.23
N ASP A 41 -20.93 0.09 6.72
CA ASP A 41 -20.47 1.48 6.55
C ASP A 41 -19.13 1.56 5.80
N VAL A 42 -19.02 0.81 4.69
CA VAL A 42 -17.83 0.83 3.83
C VAL A 42 -17.80 2.12 3.03
N THR A 43 -17.15 3.14 3.58
CA THR A 43 -16.94 4.42 2.92
C THR A 43 -15.65 4.40 2.10
N CYS A 44 -15.76 4.65 0.81
CA CYS A 44 -14.61 4.90 -0.06
C CYS A 44 -14.75 6.28 -0.71
N ASN A 45 -13.64 6.84 -1.19
CA ASN A 45 -13.73 8.01 -2.04
C ASN A 45 -14.40 7.60 -3.37
N ASP A 46 -15.30 8.41 -3.91
CA ASP A 46 -16.05 8.09 -5.14
C ASP A 46 -15.15 7.90 -6.37
N GLU A 47 -13.96 8.50 -6.37
CA GLU A 47 -12.93 8.34 -7.41
C GLU A 47 -12.01 7.12 -7.16
N HIS A 48 -12.17 6.44 -6.01
CA HIS A 48 -11.35 5.28 -5.67
C HIS A 48 -11.63 4.12 -6.63
N THR A 49 -10.62 3.75 -7.41
CA THR A 49 -10.78 2.73 -8.45
C THR A 49 -10.35 1.33 -7.98
N CYS A 50 -9.33 1.22 -7.13
CA CYS A 50 -8.75 -0.07 -6.78
C CYS A 50 -7.90 -0.03 -5.51
N TRP A 51 -7.90 -1.17 -4.81
CA TRP A 51 -7.04 -1.45 -3.67
C TRP A 51 -5.77 -2.19 -4.11
N PHE A 52 -4.67 -1.92 -3.43
CA PHE A 52 -3.40 -2.61 -3.63
C PHE A 52 -2.94 -3.22 -2.31
N ASP A 53 -2.84 -4.55 -2.28
CA ASP A 53 -2.09 -5.26 -1.26
C ASP A 53 -0.60 -5.33 -1.63
N GLU A 54 0.23 -5.85 -0.71
CA GLU A 54 1.67 -5.96 -0.92
C GLU A 54 2.01 -6.76 -2.18
N ARG A 55 1.34 -7.91 -2.38
CA ARG A 55 1.59 -8.80 -3.50
C ARG A 55 1.30 -8.10 -4.83
N THR A 56 0.15 -7.46 -4.92
CA THR A 56 -0.31 -6.76 -6.12
C THR A 56 0.62 -5.58 -6.41
N LEU A 57 0.96 -4.80 -5.39
CA LEU A 57 1.81 -3.63 -5.56
C LEU A 57 3.23 -4.01 -6.01
N ARG A 58 3.80 -5.08 -5.46
CA ARG A 58 5.08 -5.64 -5.93
C ARG A 58 5.03 -6.02 -7.42
N GLY A 59 3.97 -6.72 -7.82
CA GLY A 59 3.78 -7.13 -9.21
C GLY A 59 3.59 -5.94 -10.17
N VAL A 60 2.82 -4.92 -9.76
CA VAL A 60 2.63 -3.69 -10.54
C VAL A 60 3.95 -2.96 -10.69
N LEU A 61 4.64 -2.65 -9.60
CA LEU A 61 5.91 -1.90 -9.63
C LEU A 61 6.99 -2.60 -10.46
N SER A 62 7.10 -3.93 -10.35
CA SER A 62 8.04 -4.71 -11.17
C SER A 62 7.76 -4.61 -12.66
N ARG A 63 6.49 -4.56 -13.08
CA ARG A 63 6.13 -4.36 -14.50
C ARG A 63 6.50 -2.97 -15.04
N HIS A 64 6.69 -2.00 -14.15
CA HIS A 64 7.09 -0.64 -14.47
C HIS A 64 8.60 -0.39 -14.23
N GLY A 65 9.41 -1.45 -14.15
CA GLY A 65 10.87 -1.35 -14.05
C GLY A 65 11.41 -1.14 -12.63
N PHE A 66 10.55 -1.10 -11.60
CA PHE A 66 11.02 -0.91 -10.23
C PHE A 66 11.43 -2.23 -9.57
N ALA A 67 12.59 -2.25 -8.94
CA ALA A 67 13.01 -3.30 -8.01
C ALA A 67 12.50 -2.99 -6.60
N VAL A 68 11.50 -3.73 -6.11
CA VAL A 68 10.93 -3.52 -4.77
C VAL A 68 11.84 -4.09 -3.70
N GLU A 69 12.29 -3.23 -2.79
CA GLU A 69 13.27 -3.59 -1.75
C GLU A 69 12.63 -3.82 -0.39
N HIS A 70 11.60 -3.03 -0.09
CA HIS A 70 10.91 -3.07 1.18
C HIS A 70 9.43 -2.79 0.99
N ALA A 71 8.60 -3.54 1.71
CA ALA A 71 7.18 -3.27 1.82
C ALA A 71 6.76 -3.52 3.27
N GLU A 72 6.03 -2.58 3.87
CA GLU A 72 5.57 -2.71 5.23
C GLU A 72 4.19 -2.09 5.43
N TYR A 73 3.42 -2.70 6.32
CA TYR A 73 2.18 -2.14 6.81
C TYR A 73 2.51 -1.21 7.99
N VAL A 74 2.32 0.10 7.79
CA VAL A 74 2.65 1.13 8.76
C VAL A 74 1.50 1.27 9.77
N PRO A 75 1.76 1.02 11.07
CA PRO A 75 0.76 1.18 12.10
C PRO A 75 0.36 2.66 12.28
N PRO A 76 -0.87 2.94 12.75
CA PRO A 76 -1.27 4.30 13.09
C PRO A 76 -0.38 4.89 14.19
N ALA A 77 -0.22 6.21 14.18
CA ALA A 77 0.55 6.93 15.21
C ALA A 77 -0.01 6.73 16.62
N GLU A 78 -1.34 6.57 16.74
CA GLU A 78 -2.01 6.28 18.00
C GLU A 78 -2.22 4.76 18.17
N PRO A 79 -1.90 4.19 19.35
CA PRO A 79 -2.09 2.77 19.61
C PRO A 79 -3.55 2.35 19.52
N GLU A 80 -3.87 1.45 18.59
CA GLU A 80 -5.18 0.80 18.52
C GLU A 80 -5.16 -0.58 19.18
N VAL A 81 -6.36 -1.11 19.46
CA VAL A 81 -6.61 -2.49 19.92
C VAL A 81 -5.98 -3.54 18.96
N THR A 82 -5.64 -3.12 17.74
CA THR A 82 -4.96 -3.90 16.70
C THR A 82 -3.52 -4.29 17.02
N LYS A 83 -2.84 -3.62 17.98
CA LYS A 83 -1.49 -4.03 18.42
C LYS A 83 -1.45 -5.46 18.97
N ALA A 84 -2.52 -5.91 19.61
CA ALA A 84 -2.64 -7.29 20.08
C ALA A 84 -2.64 -8.29 18.91
N PHE A 85 -3.30 -7.95 17.79
CA PHE A 85 -3.30 -8.79 16.58
C PHE A 85 -1.93 -8.78 15.88
N ALA A 86 -1.21 -7.66 15.87
CA ALA A 86 0.16 -7.62 15.38
C ALA A 86 1.09 -8.54 16.18
N SER A 87 0.96 -8.57 17.52
CA SER A 87 1.75 -9.47 18.38
C SER A 87 1.46 -10.95 18.16
N LEU A 88 0.34 -11.27 17.52
CA LEU A 88 -0.06 -12.63 17.12
C LEU A 88 0.30 -12.96 15.66
N GLY A 89 1.05 -12.09 14.97
CA GLY A 89 1.53 -12.31 13.60
C GLY A 89 0.67 -11.68 12.49
N PHE A 90 -0.46 -11.05 12.81
CA PHE A 90 -1.34 -10.41 11.83
C PHE A 90 -0.91 -8.96 11.52
N ARG A 91 0.31 -8.80 10.99
CA ARG A 91 0.95 -7.50 10.76
C ARG A 91 0.15 -6.57 9.83
N CYS A 92 -0.62 -7.13 8.88
CA CYS A 92 -1.45 -6.36 7.97
C CYS A 92 -2.72 -5.77 8.62
N LEU A 93 -3.18 -6.29 9.77
CA LEU A 93 -4.40 -5.78 10.41
C LEU A 93 -4.17 -4.51 11.23
N ASP A 94 -2.92 -4.30 11.67
CA ASP A 94 -2.50 -3.17 12.50
C ASP A 94 -2.07 -1.95 11.68
N GLY A 95 -1.78 -2.12 10.37
CA GLY A 95 -1.40 -1.01 9.51
C GLY A 95 -2.59 -0.26 8.91
N ARG A 96 -2.55 1.08 8.87
CA ARG A 96 -3.52 1.88 8.10
C ARG A 96 -3.06 2.14 6.67
N SER A 97 -1.75 2.09 6.44
CA SER A 97 -1.13 2.31 5.13
C SER A 97 -0.14 1.19 4.82
N LEU A 98 -0.01 0.87 3.55
CA LEU A 98 1.09 0.09 3.01
C LEU A 98 2.13 1.06 2.45
N LEU A 99 3.35 0.99 2.97
CA LEU A 99 4.51 1.72 2.47
C LEU A 99 5.38 0.78 1.66
N VAL A 100 5.78 1.23 0.48
CA VAL A 100 6.73 0.51 -0.37
C VAL A 100 7.89 1.42 -0.71
N ARG A 101 9.10 0.86 -0.60
CA ARG A 101 10.33 1.44 -1.12
C ARG A 101 10.84 0.55 -2.24
N ALA A 102 11.10 1.15 -3.39
CA ALA A 102 11.66 0.50 -4.56
C ALA A 102 12.81 1.32 -5.14
N ARG A 103 13.59 0.73 -6.03
CA ARG A 103 14.61 1.41 -6.81
C ARG A 103 14.34 1.30 -8.30
N LYS A 104 14.78 2.29 -9.06
CA LYS A 104 14.93 2.20 -10.50
C LYS A 104 16.03 1.19 -10.83
N ALA A 105 15.70 0.17 -11.61
CA ALA A 105 16.55 -0.97 -11.94
C ALA A 105 17.13 -0.90 -13.35
#